data_AF-A0A485LEB4-F1
#
_entry.id   AF-A0A485LEB4-F1
#
_cell.length_a   1.000
_cell.length_b   1.000
_cell.length_c   1.000
_cell.angle_alpha   90.00
_cell.angle_beta   90.00
_cell.angle_gamma   90.00
#
_symmetry.space_group_name_H-M   'P 1'
#
loop_
_entity.id
_entity.type
_entity.pdbx_description
1 polymer ?
#
loop_
_entity_poly.entity_id
_entity_poly.type
_entity_poly.pdbx_seq_one_letter_code
_entity_poly.pdbx_strand_id
1 'polypeptide(L)'
;MSSPTLTTDVFARNSIICAIGLPLVAIMCLVLLSLQRNAPANLSPMRPQSLWLLVFRVAALTLCLAALITQILHSAKSKFVFYTTWNFTAQIAFFALSILHAILVRVCASDAVPSVDTMRRFLNVLFDVTFAAAFAIVVAFWTIVYKPTTQLDWTNSVVHIATIGLYLIDFMCNDYVTQASSLPFAMLWPTLYCAVSWLGYATYLHGWWPYAAVDLANPSAPLVWFGLIFIHAIFSGLTWLLSRAKQRVVGVAVPQFSSFALRPRLSVFEYGGHDVELGGTSKEGSNSNPRRQSK
;
A
#
# COMPACT_ATOMS: atom_id res chain seq x y z
N MET A 1 1.20 36.20 26.29
CA MET A 1 0.11 35.37 26.86
C MET A 1 -1.10 35.55 25.95
N SER A 2 -1.44 34.55 25.16
CA SER A 2 -2.69 34.53 24.38
C SER A 2 -3.89 34.41 25.32
N SER A 3 -4.99 35.11 25.06
CA SER A 3 -6.20 35.00 25.88
C SER A 3 -6.81 33.59 25.77
N PRO A 4 -7.39 33.05 26.85
CA PRO A 4 -8.01 31.72 26.85
C PRO A 4 -9.16 31.58 25.84
N THR A 5 -9.82 32.69 25.49
CA THR A 5 -10.87 32.75 24.45
C THR A 5 -10.33 32.53 23.04
N LEU A 6 -9.15 33.07 22.72
CA LEU A 6 -8.54 32.91 21.40
C LEU A 6 -8.13 31.45 21.15
N THR A 7 -7.66 30.77 22.19
CA THR A 7 -7.26 29.35 22.10
C THR A 7 -8.45 28.42 21.89
N THR A 8 -9.60 28.70 22.52
CA THR A 8 -10.83 27.91 22.32
C THR A 8 -11.41 28.10 20.92
N ASP A 9 -11.37 29.32 20.39
CA ASP A 9 -11.89 29.62 19.05
C ASP A 9 -11.05 28.95 17.96
N VAL A 10 -9.72 28.96 18.10
CA VAL A 10 -8.80 28.27 17.20
C VAL A 10 -9.04 26.76 17.22
N PHE A 11 -9.15 26.17 18.41
CA PHE A 11 -9.42 24.75 18.56
C PHE A 11 -10.74 24.34 17.90
N ALA A 12 -11.82 25.10 18.12
CA ALA A 12 -13.13 24.83 17.55
C ALA A 12 -13.11 24.92 16.02
N ARG A 13 -12.51 25.99 15.47
CA ARG A 13 -12.36 26.17 14.01
C ARG A 13 -11.57 25.03 13.39
N ASN A 14 -10.42 24.69 13.94
CA ASN A 14 -9.57 23.62 13.43
C ASN A 14 -10.26 22.25 13.53
N SER A 15 -11.03 22.02 14.59
CA SER A 15 -11.84 20.83 14.77
C SER A 15 -12.86 20.67 13.64
N ILE A 16 -13.60 21.74 13.31
CA ILE A 16 -14.59 21.71 12.21
C ILE A 16 -13.92 21.42 10.86
N ILE A 17 -12.81 22.09 10.56
CA ILE A 17 -12.08 21.90 9.29
C ILE A 17 -11.67 20.42 9.13
N CYS A 18 -11.01 19.85 10.13
CA CYS A 18 -10.54 18.47 10.04
C CYS A 18 -11.69 17.44 10.13
N ALA A 19 -12.73 17.70 10.94
CA ALA A 19 -13.89 16.82 11.08
C ALA A 19 -14.72 16.72 9.78
N ILE A 20 -14.71 17.76 8.94
CA ILE A 20 -15.35 17.72 7.61
C ILE A 20 -14.37 17.15 6.57
N GLY A 21 -13.13 17.63 6.54
CA GLY A 21 -12.19 17.29 5.48
C GLY A 21 -11.71 15.83 5.52
N LEU A 22 -11.47 15.24 6.69
CA LEU A 22 -10.98 13.85 6.78
C LEU A 22 -12.03 12.82 6.28
N PRO A 23 -13.32 12.91 6.64
CA PRO A 23 -14.35 12.08 6.02
C PRO A 23 -14.47 12.29 4.51
N LEU A 24 -14.35 13.52 4.01
CA LEU A 24 -14.38 13.77 2.57
C LEU A 24 -13.22 13.07 1.84
N VAL A 25 -12.01 13.10 2.40
CA VAL A 25 -10.86 12.35 1.87
C VAL A 25 -11.14 10.84 1.91
N ALA A 26 -11.67 10.33 3.02
CA ALA A 26 -11.99 8.91 3.16
C ALA A 26 -13.05 8.47 2.13
N ILE A 27 -14.14 9.22 1.99
CA ILE A 27 -15.22 8.97 1.01
C ILE A 27 -14.65 9.01 -0.41
N MET A 28 -13.85 10.03 -0.74
CA MET A 28 -13.19 10.13 -2.04
C MET A 28 -12.34 8.88 -2.32
N CYS A 29 -11.53 8.42 -1.37
CA CYS A 29 -10.71 7.22 -1.54
C CYS A 29 -11.57 5.97 -1.70
N LEU A 30 -12.66 5.81 -0.93
CA LEU A 30 -13.59 4.68 -1.05
C LEU A 30 -14.33 4.67 -2.39
N VAL A 31 -14.71 5.84 -2.91
CA VAL A 31 -15.29 5.97 -4.25
C VAL A 31 -14.26 5.56 -5.30
N LEU A 32 -13.02 6.06 -5.23
CA LEU A 32 -11.95 5.68 -6.16
C LEU A 32 -11.70 4.15 -6.14
N LEU A 33 -11.66 3.53 -4.96
CA LEU A 33 -11.54 2.07 -4.84
C LEU A 33 -12.73 1.32 -5.42
N SER A 34 -13.94 1.85 -5.23
CA SER A 34 -15.16 1.26 -5.79
C SER A 34 -15.18 1.32 -7.32
N LEU A 35 -14.72 2.43 -7.89
CA LEU A 35 -14.54 2.59 -9.34
C LEU A 35 -13.44 1.69 -9.90
N GLN A 36 -12.40 1.40 -9.10
CA GLN A 36 -11.28 0.54 -9.46
C GLN A 36 -11.51 -0.95 -9.17
N ARG A 37 -12.63 -1.33 -8.55
CA ARG A 37 -12.89 -2.71 -8.08
C ARG A 37 -12.73 -3.78 -9.18
N ASN A 38 -13.09 -3.43 -10.41
CA ASN A 38 -13.04 -4.33 -11.57
C ASN A 38 -11.80 -4.11 -12.45
N ALA A 39 -10.86 -3.25 -12.05
CA ALA A 39 -9.64 -3.03 -12.80
C ALA A 39 -8.77 -4.31 -12.77
N PRO A 40 -8.16 -4.70 -13.91
CA PRO A 40 -7.23 -5.83 -13.92
C PRO A 40 -6.04 -5.52 -13.01
N ALA A 41 -5.61 -6.51 -12.23
CA ALA A 41 -4.43 -6.32 -11.40
C ALA A 41 -3.18 -6.26 -12.26
N ASN A 42 -2.39 -5.20 -12.08
CA ASN A 42 -1.09 -5.05 -12.73
C ASN A 42 -0.03 -5.80 -11.91
N LEU A 43 -0.13 -7.12 -11.86
CA LEU A 43 0.92 -7.96 -11.28
C LEU A 43 2.01 -8.19 -12.31
N SER A 44 3.26 -7.93 -11.94
CA SER A 44 4.42 -8.38 -12.73
C SER A 44 4.38 -9.91 -12.90
N PRO A 45 5.03 -10.48 -13.92
CA PRO A 45 5.30 -11.92 -13.95
C PRO A 45 6.01 -12.35 -12.67
N MET A 46 5.61 -13.49 -12.11
CA MET A 46 6.24 -14.03 -10.91
C MET A 46 7.65 -14.51 -11.25
N ARG A 47 8.69 -13.95 -10.62
CA ARG A 47 10.03 -14.53 -10.70
C ARG A 47 10.24 -15.52 -9.57
N PRO A 48 11.09 -16.53 -9.78
CA PRO A 48 11.54 -17.38 -8.69
C PRO A 48 12.20 -16.49 -7.63
N GLN A 49 11.69 -16.54 -6.41
CA GLN A 49 12.30 -15.76 -5.34
C GLN A 49 13.71 -16.29 -5.08
N SER A 50 14.71 -15.40 -5.11
CA SER A 50 16.09 -15.81 -4.82
C SER A 50 16.23 -16.17 -3.34
N LEU A 51 17.07 -17.16 -3.03
CA LEU A 51 17.38 -17.51 -1.64
C LEU A 51 18.01 -16.32 -0.90
N TRP A 52 18.84 -15.55 -1.62
CA TRP A 52 19.44 -14.31 -1.10
C TRP A 52 18.38 -13.31 -0.62
N LEU A 53 17.32 -13.07 -1.40
CA LEU A 53 16.27 -12.12 -1.02
C LEU A 53 15.52 -12.59 0.22
N LEU A 54 15.30 -13.91 0.35
CA LEU A 54 14.69 -14.48 1.55
C LEU A 54 15.57 -14.25 2.79
N VAL A 55 16.88 -14.54 2.69
CA VAL A 55 17.83 -14.29 3.80
C VAL A 55 17.88 -12.82 4.17
N PHE A 56 17.93 -11.93 3.17
CA PHE A 56 17.88 -10.48 3.38
C PHE A 56 16.62 -10.06 4.15
N ARG A 57 15.45 -10.53 3.73
CA ARG A 57 14.18 -10.21 4.41
C ARG A 57 14.15 -10.70 5.84
N VAL A 58 14.67 -11.90 6.12
CA VAL A 58 14.77 -12.43 7.49
C VAL A 58 15.66 -11.52 8.34
N ALA A 59 16.85 -11.13 7.85
CA ALA A 59 17.73 -10.22 8.56
C ALA A 59 17.09 -8.85 8.82
N ALA A 60 16.42 -8.28 7.80
CA ALA A 60 15.68 -7.03 7.90
C ALA A 60 14.55 -7.12 8.94
N LEU A 61 13.77 -8.21 8.92
CA LEU A 61 12.70 -8.46 9.89
C LEU A 61 13.26 -8.55 11.31
N THR A 62 14.35 -9.29 11.51
CA THR A 62 14.99 -9.43 12.82
C THR A 62 15.48 -8.09 13.35
N LEU A 63 16.14 -7.29 12.52
CA LEU A 63 16.60 -5.94 12.89
C LEU A 63 15.43 -5.03 13.28
N CYS A 64 14.37 -5.00 12.46
CA CYS A 64 13.22 -4.14 12.71
C CYS A 64 12.43 -4.58 13.95
N LEU A 65 12.24 -5.89 14.16
CA LEU A 65 11.61 -6.42 15.36
C LEU A 65 12.43 -6.12 16.61
N ALA A 66 13.75 -6.30 16.56
CA ALA A 66 14.63 -5.94 17.68
C ALA A 66 14.48 -4.46 18.03
N ALA A 67 14.51 -3.57 17.04
CA ALA A 67 14.32 -2.13 17.27
C ALA A 67 12.94 -1.81 17.89
N LEU A 68 11.86 -2.41 17.36
CA LEU A 68 10.51 -2.19 17.88
C LEU A 68 10.36 -2.70 19.33
N ILE A 69 10.84 -3.91 19.61
CA ILE A 69 10.80 -4.51 20.94
C ILE A 69 11.60 -3.65 21.93
N THR A 70 12.82 -3.23 21.57
CA THR A 70 13.63 -2.36 22.42
C THR A 70 12.93 -1.04 22.73
N GLN A 71 12.29 -0.40 21.74
CA GLN A 71 11.54 0.84 21.95
C GLN A 71 10.32 0.65 22.85
N ILE A 72 9.63 -0.49 22.76
CA ILE A 72 8.49 -0.82 23.63
C ILE A 72 8.97 -1.05 25.07
N LEU A 73 10.02 -1.86 25.26
CA LEU A 73 10.53 -2.23 26.58
C LEU A 73 11.12 -1.06 27.36
N HIS A 74 11.71 -0.07 26.68
CA HIS A 74 12.34 1.09 27.32
C HIS A 74 11.44 2.34 27.38
N SER A 75 10.17 2.23 26.96
CA SER A 75 9.26 3.37 26.95
C SER A 75 8.21 3.27 28.06
N ALA A 76 8.15 4.29 28.91
CA ALA A 76 7.10 4.41 29.94
C ALA A 76 5.70 4.68 29.36
N LYS A 77 5.61 5.19 28.12
CA LYS A 77 4.35 5.46 27.41
C LYS A 77 4.19 4.51 26.24
N SER A 78 2.95 4.19 25.89
CA SER A 78 2.68 3.39 24.68
C SER A 78 3.20 4.11 23.44
N LYS A 79 4.17 3.50 22.75
CA LYS A 79 4.71 4.02 21.49
C LYS A 79 3.71 3.88 20.33
N PHE A 80 2.71 3.00 20.46
CA PHE A 80 1.68 2.78 19.44
C PHE A 80 0.72 3.96 19.25
N VAL A 81 0.82 5.04 20.03
CA VAL A 81 0.06 6.28 19.78
C VAL A 81 0.70 7.12 18.66
N PHE A 82 1.96 6.87 18.33
CA PHE A 82 2.73 7.63 17.35
C PHE A 82 2.61 7.02 15.96
N TYR A 83 2.40 7.88 14.95
CA TYR A 83 2.30 7.46 13.55
C TYR A 83 3.56 6.75 13.05
N THR A 84 4.72 7.17 13.52
CA THR A 84 6.00 6.52 13.22
C THR A 84 5.95 5.03 13.56
N THR A 85 5.43 4.68 14.74
CA THR A 85 5.32 3.29 15.19
C THR A 85 4.29 2.50 14.38
N TRP A 86 3.18 3.13 13.94
CA TRP A 86 2.23 2.50 13.03
C TRP A 86 2.88 2.11 11.71
N ASN A 87 3.61 3.03 11.09
CA ASN A 87 4.30 2.77 9.83
C ASN A 87 5.39 1.71 9.97
N PHE A 88 6.19 1.81 11.03
CA PHE A 88 7.24 0.83 11.30
C PHE A 88 6.67 -0.59 11.53
N THR A 89 5.53 -0.68 12.22
CA THR A 89 4.82 -1.96 12.43
C THR A 89 4.26 -2.51 11.11
N ALA A 90 3.67 -1.66 10.26
CA ALA A 90 3.20 -2.07 8.93
C ALA A 90 4.36 -2.56 8.03
N GLN A 91 5.54 -1.94 8.14
CA GLN A 91 6.75 -2.35 7.44
C GLN A 91 7.28 -3.71 7.94
N ILE A 92 7.27 -3.94 9.25
CA ILE A 92 7.56 -5.25 9.86
C ILE A 92 6.58 -6.31 9.35
N ALA A 93 5.27 -5.98 9.32
CA ALA A 93 4.25 -6.89 8.81
C ALA A 93 4.48 -7.24 7.32
N PHE A 94 4.88 -6.26 6.50
CA PHE A 94 5.25 -6.52 5.11
C PHE A 94 6.40 -7.53 4.98
N PHE A 95 7.49 -7.35 5.74
CA PHE A 95 8.62 -8.30 5.71
C PHE A 95 8.20 -9.69 6.18
N ALA A 96 7.46 -9.78 7.29
CA ALA A 96 6.98 -11.05 7.83
C ALA A 96 6.08 -11.81 6.84
N LEU A 97 5.10 -11.12 6.26
CA LEU A 97 4.18 -11.74 5.30
C LEU A 97 4.86 -12.06 3.96
N SER A 98 5.87 -11.28 3.55
CA SER A 98 6.68 -11.57 2.36
C SER A 98 7.56 -12.81 2.55
N ILE A 99 8.10 -13.03 3.75
CA ILE A 99 8.84 -14.25 4.10
C ILE A 99 7.89 -15.45 4.12
N LEU A 100 6.71 -15.30 4.74
CA LEU A 100 5.70 -16.36 4.78
C LEU A 100 5.30 -16.78 3.36
N HIS A 101 4.98 -15.81 2.49
CA HIS A 101 4.67 -16.08 1.09
C HIS A 101 5.85 -16.76 0.36
N ALA A 102 7.09 -16.33 0.61
CA ALA A 102 8.28 -16.97 0.04
C ALA A 102 8.40 -18.45 0.40
N ILE A 103 8.15 -18.79 1.67
CA ILE A 103 8.22 -20.16 2.17
C ILE A 103 7.06 -20.99 1.62
N LEU A 104 5.84 -20.46 1.66
CA LEU A 104 4.65 -21.15 1.16
C LEU A 104 4.78 -21.52 -0.32
N VAL A 105 5.26 -20.60 -1.16
CA VAL A 105 5.50 -20.87 -2.59
C VAL A 105 6.58 -21.94 -2.82
N ARG A 106 7.56 -22.06 -1.92
CA ARG A 106 8.62 -23.09 -2.03
C ARG A 106 8.17 -24.46 -1.57
N VAL A 107 7.32 -24.51 -0.53
CA VAL A 107 6.88 -25.74 0.12
C VAL A 107 5.66 -26.34 -0.59
N CYS A 108 4.71 -25.51 -1.00
CA CYS A 108 3.53 -25.93 -1.74
C CYS A 108 3.84 -25.89 -3.25
N ALA A 109 3.77 -27.04 -3.93
CA ALA A 109 3.92 -27.11 -5.38
C ALA A 109 2.94 -26.14 -6.07
N SER A 110 3.44 -25.36 -7.04
CA SER A 110 2.83 -24.16 -7.64
C SER A 110 1.42 -24.30 -8.23
N ASP A 111 0.88 -25.51 -8.37
CA ASP A 111 -0.24 -25.77 -9.29
C ASP A 111 -1.65 -25.69 -8.68
N ALA A 112 -1.82 -25.43 -7.38
CA ALA A 112 -3.12 -25.70 -6.73
C ALA A 112 -3.80 -24.57 -5.92
N VAL A 113 -3.27 -23.33 -5.83
CA VAL A 113 -3.76 -22.43 -4.77
C VAL A 113 -4.10 -20.99 -5.22
N PRO A 114 -5.39 -20.68 -5.50
CA PRO A 114 -5.91 -19.31 -5.70
C PRO A 114 -5.61 -18.34 -4.54
N SER A 115 -5.34 -18.85 -3.34
CA SER A 115 -4.95 -18.05 -2.18
C SER A 115 -3.56 -17.39 -2.34
N VAL A 116 -2.66 -17.98 -3.15
CA VAL A 116 -1.32 -17.42 -3.41
C VAL A 116 -1.42 -16.13 -4.21
N ASP A 117 -2.26 -16.10 -5.24
CA ASP A 117 -2.50 -14.87 -6.03
C ASP A 117 -3.18 -13.77 -5.22
N THR A 118 -4.11 -14.13 -4.34
CA THR A 118 -4.79 -13.19 -3.45
C THR A 118 -3.81 -12.59 -2.43
N MET A 119 -2.99 -13.44 -1.79
CA MET A 119 -1.93 -13.02 -0.88
C MET A 119 -0.91 -12.13 -1.60
N ARG A 120 -0.55 -12.46 -2.83
CA ARG A 120 0.38 -11.67 -3.64
C ARG A 120 -0.16 -10.29 -3.98
N ARG A 121 -1.45 -10.17 -4.32
CA ARG A 121 -2.12 -8.88 -4.53
C ARG A 121 -2.10 -8.03 -3.27
N PHE A 122 -2.48 -8.64 -2.14
CA PHE A 122 -2.44 -8.00 -0.83
C PHE A 122 -1.04 -7.49 -0.49
N LEU A 123 -0.02 -8.34 -0.66
CA LEU A 123 1.38 -7.99 -0.43
C LEU A 123 1.87 -6.87 -1.33
N ASN A 124 1.43 -6.82 -2.60
CA ASN A 124 1.78 -5.72 -3.48
C ASN A 124 1.15 -4.40 -3.03
N VAL A 125 -0.12 -4.39 -2.64
CA VAL A 125 -0.75 -3.17 -2.08
C VAL A 125 -0.07 -2.75 -0.77
N LEU A 126 0.23 -3.71 0.12
CA LEU A 126 0.92 -3.45 1.37
C LEU A 126 2.32 -2.87 1.11
N PHE A 127 3.05 -3.42 0.12
CA PHE A 127 4.33 -2.89 -0.33
C PHE A 127 4.20 -1.45 -0.82
N ASP A 128 3.22 -1.15 -1.68
CA ASP A 128 3.01 0.20 -2.23
C ASP A 128 2.78 1.23 -1.13
N VAL A 129 1.90 0.91 -0.18
CA VAL A 129 1.56 1.78 0.96
C VAL A 129 2.77 1.97 1.87
N THR A 130 3.43 0.88 2.25
CA THR A 130 4.55 0.94 3.21
C THR A 130 5.83 1.51 2.62
N PHE A 131 6.08 1.31 1.33
CA PHE A 131 7.24 1.89 0.63
C PHE A 131 7.08 3.40 0.46
N ALA A 132 5.90 3.88 0.05
CA ALA A 132 5.60 5.31 0.02
C ALA A 132 5.70 5.93 1.42
N ALA A 133 5.16 5.24 2.43
CA ALA A 133 5.24 5.68 3.82
C ALA A 133 6.67 5.77 4.33
N ALA A 134 7.58 4.88 3.92
CA ALA A 134 8.99 4.93 4.33
C ALA A 134 9.63 6.28 3.97
N PHE A 135 9.40 6.79 2.75
CA PHE A 135 9.87 8.12 2.36
C PHE A 135 9.17 9.24 3.15
N ALA A 136 7.84 9.14 3.31
CA ALA A 136 7.06 10.14 4.04
C ALA A 136 7.54 10.31 5.49
N ILE A 137 7.81 9.20 6.19
CA ILE A 137 8.27 9.21 7.58
C ILE A 137 9.69 9.74 7.72
N VAL A 138 10.59 9.43 6.79
CA VAL A 138 11.94 10.03 6.78
C VAL A 138 11.81 11.54 6.67
N VAL A 139 11.07 12.05 5.68
CA VAL A 139 10.91 13.51 5.51
C VAL A 139 10.23 14.14 6.71
N ALA A 140 9.11 13.59 7.18
CA ALA A 140 8.38 14.13 8.34
C ALA A 140 9.25 14.14 9.61
N PHE A 141 10.05 13.10 9.83
CA PHE A 141 10.97 13.07 10.96
C PHE A 141 11.99 14.20 10.87
N TRP A 142 12.74 14.29 9.77
CA TRP A 142 13.83 15.27 9.66
C TRP A 142 13.37 16.72 9.55
N THR A 143 12.15 16.97 9.06
CA THR A 143 11.65 18.33 8.84
C THR A 143 10.71 18.85 9.94
N ILE A 144 9.95 17.96 10.59
CA ILE A 144 8.89 18.37 11.55
C ILE A 144 9.24 17.92 12.98
N VAL A 145 9.72 16.68 13.15
CA VAL A 145 9.84 16.05 14.49
C VAL A 145 11.23 16.20 15.08
N TYR A 146 12.28 16.13 14.26
CA TYR A 146 13.67 16.13 14.67
C TYR A 146 14.04 17.46 15.32
N LYS A 147 14.74 17.37 16.45
CA LYS A 147 15.39 18.50 17.11
C LYS A 147 16.86 18.14 17.33
N PRO A 148 17.78 19.11 17.39
CA PRO A 148 19.18 18.83 17.72
C PRO A 148 19.38 18.11 19.06
N THR A 149 18.40 18.21 19.97
CA THR A 149 18.38 17.50 21.26
C THR A 149 17.82 16.07 21.19
N THR A 150 17.29 15.64 20.05
CA THR A 150 16.80 14.28 19.84
C THR A 150 17.97 13.31 19.81
N GLN A 151 17.98 12.36 20.75
CA GLN A 151 18.97 11.29 20.75
C GLN A 151 18.72 10.33 19.58
N LEU A 152 19.69 10.22 18.68
CA LEU A 152 19.69 9.26 17.58
C LEU A 152 20.32 7.94 18.06
N ASP A 153 19.64 7.25 18.97
CA ASP A 153 20.05 5.88 19.32
C ASP A 153 19.89 4.94 18.12
N TRP A 154 20.39 3.71 18.27
CA TRP A 154 20.36 2.73 17.18
C TRP A 154 18.92 2.38 16.76
N THR A 155 17.95 2.35 17.69
CA THR A 155 16.57 2.02 17.35
C THR A 155 15.92 3.15 16.55
N ASN A 156 16.17 4.40 16.95
CA ASN A 156 15.65 5.57 16.27
C ASN A 156 16.29 5.72 14.88
N SER A 157 17.58 5.41 14.78
CA SER A 157 18.30 5.34 13.50
C SER A 157 17.75 4.24 12.59
N VAL A 158 17.37 3.07 13.13
CA VAL A 158 16.73 2.02 12.34
C VAL A 158 15.43 2.52 11.74
N VAL A 159 14.54 3.07 12.58
CA VAL A 159 13.20 3.53 12.16
C VAL A 159 13.25 4.68 11.15
N HIS A 160 14.21 5.61 11.29
CA HIS A 160 14.25 6.84 10.49
C HIS A 160 15.31 6.90 9.41
N ILE A 161 16.21 5.91 9.32
CA ILE A 161 17.29 5.84 8.33
C ILE A 161 17.38 4.45 7.72
N ALA A 162 17.58 3.40 8.53
CA ALA A 162 17.85 2.08 7.98
C ALA A 162 16.66 1.53 7.19
N THR A 163 15.42 1.75 7.64
CA THR A 163 14.24 1.16 7.01
C THR A 163 14.03 1.60 5.56
N ILE A 164 14.31 2.87 5.21
CA ILE A 164 14.20 3.29 3.81
C ILE A 164 15.26 2.59 2.94
N GLY A 165 16.48 2.39 3.45
CA GLY A 165 17.52 1.62 2.78
C GLY A 165 17.13 0.15 2.59
N LEU A 166 16.55 -0.48 3.62
CA LEU A 166 16.06 -1.85 3.54
C LEU A 166 14.97 -2.01 2.47
N TYR A 167 14.04 -1.04 2.39
CA TYR A 167 13.00 -1.03 1.36
C TYR A 167 13.54 -0.80 -0.04
N LEU A 168 14.54 0.07 -0.21
CA LEU A 168 15.18 0.30 -1.50
C LEU A 168 15.90 -0.97 -2.00
N ILE A 169 16.59 -1.67 -1.11
CA ILE A 169 17.22 -2.95 -1.44
C ILE A 169 16.17 -4.00 -1.80
N ASP A 170 15.11 -4.17 -0.99
CA ASP A 170 14.02 -5.10 -1.29
C ASP A 170 13.37 -4.75 -2.64
N PHE A 171 13.07 -3.48 -2.87
CA PHE A 171 12.49 -2.97 -4.11
C PHE A 171 13.35 -3.30 -5.32
N MET A 172 14.67 -3.15 -5.25
CA MET A 172 15.54 -3.48 -6.38
C MET A 172 15.57 -4.99 -6.68
N CYS A 173 15.44 -5.82 -5.65
CA CYS A 173 15.63 -7.27 -5.77
C CYS A 173 14.32 -8.08 -5.87
N ASN A 174 13.16 -7.48 -5.60
CA ASN A 174 11.85 -8.14 -5.64
C ASN A 174 11.12 -7.97 -6.98
N ASP A 175 9.96 -8.61 -7.13
CA ASP A 175 9.07 -8.45 -8.31
C ASP A 175 7.90 -7.48 -8.10
N TYR A 176 7.79 -6.93 -6.88
CA TYR A 176 6.75 -5.98 -6.57
C TYR A 176 6.98 -4.69 -7.35
N VAL A 177 5.88 -4.14 -7.85
CA VAL A 177 5.83 -2.90 -8.60
C VAL A 177 4.70 -2.08 -8.05
N THR A 178 4.99 -0.81 -7.82
CA THR A 178 3.97 0.08 -7.27
C THR A 178 2.99 0.53 -8.32
N GLN A 179 1.72 0.59 -7.92
CA GLN A 179 0.60 0.81 -8.82
C GLN A 179 -0.12 2.10 -8.44
N ALA A 180 -0.56 2.86 -9.45
CA ALA A 180 -1.39 4.04 -9.22
C ALA A 180 -2.75 3.70 -8.59
N SER A 181 -3.25 2.48 -8.81
CA SER A 181 -4.44 1.93 -8.15
C SER A 181 -4.30 1.78 -6.64
N SER A 182 -3.07 1.78 -6.10
CA SER A 182 -2.83 1.72 -4.66
C SER A 182 -2.87 3.10 -3.98
N LEU A 183 -2.93 4.20 -4.74
CA LEU A 183 -2.94 5.56 -4.20
C LEU A 183 -4.05 5.79 -3.15
N PRO A 184 -5.31 5.35 -3.35
CA PRO A 184 -6.34 5.51 -2.35
C PRO A 184 -6.00 4.81 -1.02
N PHE A 185 -5.35 3.64 -1.05
CA PHE A 185 -4.90 2.96 0.17
C PHE A 185 -3.79 3.74 0.88
N ALA A 186 -2.86 4.32 0.11
CA ALA A 186 -1.78 5.12 0.66
C ALA A 186 -2.28 6.42 1.32
N MET A 187 -3.38 6.99 0.84
CA MET A 187 -4.05 8.15 1.45
C MET A 187 -4.96 7.75 2.62
N LEU A 188 -5.64 6.59 2.55
CA LEU A 188 -6.47 6.08 3.64
C LEU A 188 -5.65 5.72 4.88
N TRP A 189 -4.40 5.28 4.72
CA TRP A 189 -3.53 4.92 5.83
C TRP A 189 -3.28 6.07 6.84
N PRO A 190 -2.77 7.26 6.44
CA PRO A 190 -2.69 8.40 7.35
C PRO A 190 -4.06 8.92 7.79
N THR A 191 -5.09 8.83 6.92
CA THR A 191 -6.46 9.23 7.30
C THR A 191 -7.02 8.38 8.44
N LEU A 192 -6.75 7.06 8.42
CA LEU A 192 -7.09 6.14 9.50
C LEU A 192 -6.35 6.49 10.78
N TYR A 193 -5.05 6.76 10.71
CA TYR A 193 -4.28 7.22 11.87
C TYR A 193 -4.85 8.51 12.47
N CYS A 194 -5.22 9.47 11.62
CA CYS A 194 -5.87 10.71 12.03
C CYS A 194 -7.16 10.43 12.83
N ALA A 195 -8.04 9.56 12.31
CA ALA A 195 -9.27 9.16 13.00
C ALA A 195 -8.98 8.49 14.36
N VAL A 196 -8.03 7.56 14.41
CA VAL A 196 -7.67 6.86 15.66
C VAL A 196 -6.98 7.79 16.65
N SER A 197 -6.20 8.76 16.20
CA SER A 197 -5.57 9.78 17.07
C SER A 197 -6.62 10.66 17.72
N TRP A 198 -7.67 11.04 16.98
CA TRP A 198 -8.80 11.78 17.52
C TRP A 198 -9.60 10.96 18.53
N LEU A 199 -9.86 9.68 18.22
CA LEU A 199 -10.47 8.74 19.14
C LEU A 199 -9.64 8.62 20.42
N GLY A 200 -8.31 8.52 20.29
CA GLY A 200 -7.38 8.48 21.41
C GLY A 200 -7.46 9.72 22.28
N TYR A 201 -7.40 10.91 21.68
CA TYR A 201 -7.58 12.19 22.38
C TYR A 201 -8.85 12.20 23.23
N ALA A 202 -9.97 11.73 22.67
CA ALA A 202 -11.27 11.72 23.33
C ALA A 202 -11.45 10.60 24.38
N THR A 203 -10.62 9.55 24.37
CA THR A 203 -10.82 8.35 25.19
C THR A 203 -9.63 8.06 26.11
N TYR A 204 -8.56 7.46 25.59
CA TYR A 204 -7.47 6.89 26.37
C TYR A 204 -6.21 7.77 26.48
N LEU A 205 -6.19 8.93 25.81
CA LEU A 205 -5.10 9.90 25.91
C LEU A 205 -5.45 11.12 26.77
N HIS A 206 -6.66 11.18 27.32
CA HIS A 206 -7.09 12.21 28.27
C HIS A 206 -6.80 13.65 27.80
N GLY A 207 -7.15 13.97 26.55
CA GLY A 207 -6.94 15.30 25.97
C GLY A 207 -5.49 15.59 25.55
N TRP A 208 -4.63 14.57 25.41
CA TRP A 208 -3.27 14.72 24.91
C TRP A 208 -3.12 14.27 23.46
N TRP A 209 -2.35 15.04 22.68
CA TRP A 209 -2.00 14.72 21.30
C TRP A 209 -0.60 14.08 21.18
N PRO A 210 -0.42 13.03 20.36
CA PRO A 210 0.88 12.40 20.15
C PRO A 210 1.97 13.35 19.63
N TYR A 211 1.60 14.33 18.82
CA TYR A 211 2.52 15.32 18.30
C TYR A 211 1.98 16.74 18.55
N ALA A 212 2.86 17.65 18.97
CA ALA A 212 2.49 19.06 19.13
C ALA A 212 2.03 19.70 17.80
N ALA A 213 2.52 19.19 16.67
CA ALA A 213 2.14 19.66 15.34
C ALA A 213 0.69 19.31 14.95
N VAL A 214 0.11 18.27 15.54
CA VAL A 214 -1.28 17.86 15.27
C VAL A 214 -2.27 18.38 16.32
N ASP A 215 -1.78 19.07 17.35
CA ASP A 215 -2.63 19.65 18.37
C ASP A 215 -3.56 20.70 17.74
N LEU A 216 -4.87 20.49 17.84
CA LEU A 216 -5.87 21.37 17.25
C LEU A 216 -5.87 22.79 17.85
N ALA A 217 -5.25 23.00 19.02
CA ALA A 217 -5.02 24.34 19.57
C ALA A 217 -3.97 25.13 18.76
N ASN A 218 -3.15 24.46 17.94
CA ASN A 218 -2.19 25.09 17.04
C ASN A 218 -2.89 25.61 15.77
N PRO A 219 -2.77 26.90 15.40
CA PRO A 219 -3.38 27.45 14.19
C PRO A 219 -3.04 26.70 12.90
N SER A 220 -1.84 26.12 12.80
CA SER A 220 -1.40 25.38 11.61
C SER A 220 -1.79 23.90 11.62
N ALA A 221 -2.50 23.41 12.64
CA ALA A 221 -2.82 21.99 12.75
C ALA A 221 -3.48 21.42 11.49
N PRO A 222 -4.54 22.04 10.89
CA PRO A 222 -5.14 21.49 9.67
C PRO A 222 -4.14 21.23 8.55
N LEU A 223 -3.12 22.10 8.39
CA LEU A 223 -2.06 21.91 7.39
C LEU A 223 -1.22 20.67 7.68
N VAL A 224 -0.97 20.32 8.93
CA VAL A 224 -0.22 19.11 9.31
C VAL A 224 -1.07 17.87 9.08
N TRP A 225 -2.37 17.91 9.44
CA TRP A 225 -3.29 16.80 9.24
C TRP A 225 -3.46 16.45 7.75
N PHE A 226 -3.76 17.43 6.90
CA PHE A 226 -3.87 17.21 5.46
C PHE A 226 -2.50 17.06 4.78
N GLY A 227 -1.48 17.73 5.28
CA GLY A 227 -0.10 17.61 4.82
C GLY A 227 0.43 16.19 4.96
N LEU A 228 0.05 15.48 6.03
CA LEU A 228 0.37 14.06 6.23
C LEU A 228 -0.26 13.17 5.14
N ILE A 229 -1.50 13.44 4.75
CA ILE A 229 -2.15 12.69 3.67
C ILE A 229 -1.51 13.04 2.32
N PHE A 230 -1.23 14.33 2.11
CA PHE A 230 -0.65 14.84 0.87
C PHE A 230 0.78 14.34 0.62
N ILE A 231 1.62 14.27 1.65
CA ILE A 231 2.99 13.75 1.53
C ILE A 231 2.99 12.25 1.16
N HIS A 232 2.03 11.47 1.67
CA HIS A 232 1.83 10.09 1.23
C HIS A 232 1.44 10.01 -0.24
N ALA A 233 0.53 10.87 -0.71
CA ALA A 233 0.16 10.92 -2.12
C ALA A 233 1.36 11.28 -3.04
N ILE A 234 2.19 12.24 -2.64
CA ILE A 234 3.43 12.60 -3.35
C ILE A 234 4.35 11.38 -3.45
N PHE A 235 4.63 10.71 -2.32
CA PHE A 235 5.57 9.60 -2.30
C PHE A 235 5.01 8.34 -2.97
N SER A 236 3.69 8.13 -2.99
CA SER A 236 3.08 7.12 -3.86
C SER A 236 3.30 7.41 -5.34
N GLY A 237 3.25 8.68 -5.75
CA GLY A 237 3.64 9.09 -7.10
C GLY A 237 5.12 8.84 -7.40
N LEU A 238 6.01 9.13 -6.44
CA LEU A 238 7.44 8.87 -6.57
C LEU A 238 7.74 7.37 -6.72
N THR A 239 7.19 6.52 -5.85
CA THR A 239 7.43 5.07 -5.90
C THR A 239 6.88 4.46 -7.19
N TRP A 240 5.74 4.98 -7.67
CA TRP A 240 5.18 4.63 -8.97
C TRP A 240 6.16 4.96 -10.12
N LEU A 241 6.76 6.16 -10.10
CA LEU A 241 7.76 6.55 -11.08
C LEU A 241 9.02 5.65 -11.01
N LEU A 242 9.50 5.35 -9.80
CA LEU A 242 10.60 4.41 -9.58
C LEU A 242 10.27 3.01 -10.13
N SER A 243 9.03 2.56 -9.97
CA SER A 243 8.55 1.27 -10.52
C SER A 243 8.53 1.26 -12.03
N ARG A 244 8.14 2.37 -12.67
CA ARG A 244 8.25 2.52 -14.13
C ARG A 244 9.70 2.51 -14.61
N ALA A 245 10.61 3.15 -13.88
CA ALA A 245 12.04 3.10 -14.18
C ALA A 245 12.59 1.66 -14.06
N LYS A 246 12.28 0.96 -12.95
CA LYS A 246 12.65 -0.45 -12.73
C LYS A 246 12.14 -1.35 -13.86
N GLN A 247 10.88 -1.22 -14.27
CA GLN A 247 10.30 -2.03 -15.34
C GLN A 247 11.02 -1.82 -16.69
N ARG A 248 11.44 -0.60 -17.01
CA ARG A 248 12.21 -0.29 -18.23
C ARG A 248 13.59 -0.95 -18.22
N VAL A 249 14.29 -0.90 -17.09
CA VAL A 249 15.63 -1.51 -16.94
C VAL A 249 15.56 -3.03 -17.03
N VAL A 250 14.53 -3.62 -16.43
CA VAL A 250 14.36 -5.07 -16.32
C VAL A 250 13.74 -5.69 -17.59
N GLY A 251 13.31 -4.87 -18.56
CA GLY A 251 12.78 -5.34 -19.85
C GLY A 251 11.40 -6.00 -19.76
N VAL A 252 10.63 -5.75 -18.69
CA VAL A 252 9.26 -6.27 -18.59
C VAL A 252 8.37 -5.44 -19.51
N ALA A 253 7.73 -6.10 -20.48
CA ALA A 253 6.79 -5.44 -21.39
C ALA A 253 5.73 -4.68 -20.56
N VAL A 254 5.70 -3.36 -20.71
CA VAL A 254 4.70 -2.51 -20.07
C VAL A 254 3.36 -2.88 -20.69
N PRO A 255 2.34 -3.31 -19.92
CA PRO A 255 1.00 -3.44 -20.46
C PRO A 255 0.60 -2.09 -21.05
N GLN A 256 0.35 -2.06 -22.37
CA GLN A 256 -0.15 -0.86 -23.01
C GLN A 256 -1.43 -0.44 -22.29
N PHE A 257 -1.43 0.79 -21.75
CA PHE A 257 -2.65 1.41 -21.28
C PHE A 257 -3.58 1.50 -22.49
N SER A 258 -4.62 0.67 -22.53
CA SER A 258 -5.84 1.10 -23.17
C SER A 258 -6.25 2.37 -22.44
N SER A 259 -6.23 3.49 -23.16
CA SER A 259 -6.67 4.80 -22.72
C SER A 259 -7.89 4.67 -21.80
N PHE A 260 -7.93 5.46 -20.73
CA PHE A 260 -9.09 5.70 -19.88
C PHE A 260 -10.24 6.27 -20.72
N ALA A 261 -10.82 5.45 -21.58
CA ALA A 261 -12.08 5.70 -22.22
C ALA A 261 -13.10 5.14 -21.26
N LEU A 262 -13.81 6.03 -20.57
CA LEU A 262 -15.15 5.76 -20.07
C LEU A 262 -15.96 5.22 -21.25
N ARG A 263 -15.97 3.89 -21.46
CA ARG A 263 -16.93 3.29 -22.38
C ARG A 263 -18.26 3.30 -21.64
N PRO A 264 -19.27 4.06 -22.11
CA PRO A 264 -20.63 3.84 -21.64
C PRO A 264 -20.98 2.41 -22.04
N ARG A 265 -21.50 1.63 -21.08
CA ARG A 265 -22.02 0.30 -21.34
C ARG A 265 -23.33 0.44 -22.11
N LEU A 266 -23.24 0.68 -23.42
CA LEU A 266 -24.38 0.51 -24.32
C LEU A 266 -24.50 -0.98 -24.62
N SER A 267 -25.36 -1.67 -23.88
CA SER A 267 -25.85 -2.98 -24.26
C SER A 267 -26.75 -2.82 -25.48
N VAL A 268 -26.19 -3.07 -26.66
CA VAL A 268 -26.98 -3.32 -27.86
C VAL A 268 -27.62 -4.70 -27.67
N PHE A 269 -28.93 -4.73 -27.45
CA PHE A 269 -29.74 -5.94 -27.55
C PHE A 269 -29.84 -6.27 -29.04
N GLU A 270 -29.20 -7.36 -29.46
CA GLU A 270 -29.41 -7.94 -30.79
C GLU A 270 -30.37 -9.13 -30.69
N TYR A 271 -31.23 -9.19 -31.71
CA TYR A 271 -32.59 -9.71 -31.72
C TYR A 271 -32.72 -11.23 -31.68
N GLY A 272 -33.77 -11.72 -31.03
CA GLY A 272 -34.33 -13.03 -31.28
C GLY A 272 -35.08 -13.05 -32.62
N GLY A 273 -34.75 -14.00 -33.48
CA GLY A 273 -35.47 -14.31 -34.71
C GLY A 273 -35.42 -15.81 -34.94
N HIS A 274 -36.55 -16.47 -34.70
CA HIS A 274 -36.85 -17.81 -35.17
C HIS A 274 -36.84 -17.86 -36.70
N ASP A 275 -36.43 -19.01 -37.23
CA ASP A 275 -37.02 -19.78 -38.34
C ASP A 275 -35.91 -20.73 -38.88
N VAL A 276 -36.07 -21.96 -39.37
CA VAL A 276 -37.12 -22.96 -39.56
C VAL A 276 -36.33 -24.21 -39.98
N GLU A 277 -36.76 -25.40 -39.57
CA GLU A 277 -36.20 -26.70 -39.94
C GLU A 277 -36.67 -27.11 -41.34
N LEU A 278 -35.75 -27.47 -42.26
CA LEU A 278 -36.06 -28.26 -43.46
C LEU A 278 -34.95 -29.29 -43.69
N GLY A 279 -35.35 -30.57 -43.61
CA GLY A 279 -34.49 -31.73 -43.78
C GLY A 279 -34.16 -32.09 -45.23
N GLY A 280 -33.49 -33.24 -45.39
CA GLY A 280 -33.20 -33.86 -46.67
C GLY A 280 -31.71 -34.20 -46.84
N THR A 281 -31.26 -35.34 -46.29
CA THR A 281 -30.97 -36.59 -47.02
C THR A 281 -29.68 -36.61 -47.87
N SER A 282 -28.75 -37.41 -47.35
CA SER A 282 -28.11 -38.56 -48.03
C SER A 282 -26.82 -38.39 -48.84
N LYS A 283 -25.96 -39.41 -48.61
CA LYS A 283 -24.85 -39.96 -49.40
C LYS A 283 -23.50 -39.27 -49.33
N GLU A 284 -22.35 -39.93 -49.48
CA GLU A 284 -21.86 -41.33 -49.44
C GLU A 284 -20.38 -41.19 -49.89
N GLY A 285 -19.44 -41.96 -49.32
CA GLY A 285 -18.04 -41.97 -49.77
C GLY A 285 -17.06 -41.85 -48.60
N SER A 286 -16.68 -42.94 -47.94
CA SER A 286 -15.67 -43.90 -48.41
C SER A 286 -14.40 -43.23 -48.93
N ASN A 287 -13.37 -43.15 -48.08
CA ASN A 287 -12.13 -43.82 -48.47
C ASN A 287 -11.30 -44.22 -47.24
N SER A 288 -11.01 -45.50 -47.21
CA SER A 288 -10.13 -46.21 -46.30
C SER A 288 -8.67 -46.05 -46.76
N ASN A 289 -7.70 -46.00 -45.85
CA ASN A 289 -6.75 -47.08 -45.52
C ASN A 289 -5.27 -46.58 -45.69
N PRO A 290 -4.20 -47.35 -45.39
CA PRO A 290 -3.46 -47.22 -44.13
C PRO A 290 -1.90 -47.22 -44.28
N ARG A 291 -1.20 -47.18 -43.13
CA ARG A 291 0.02 -47.98 -42.80
C ARG A 291 1.39 -47.61 -43.39
N ARG A 292 2.36 -47.33 -42.50
CA ARG A 292 3.73 -47.93 -42.41
C ARG A 292 4.44 -47.31 -41.18
N GLN A 293 4.63 -48.01 -40.05
CA GLN A 293 5.67 -49.00 -39.70
C GLN A 293 7.15 -48.59 -39.89
N SER A 294 7.83 -48.51 -38.74
CA SER A 294 9.20 -48.88 -38.37
C SER A 294 10.41 -48.28 -39.10
N LYS A 295 11.22 -47.55 -38.33
CA LYS A 295 12.55 -48.00 -37.89
C LYS A 295 12.83 -47.45 -36.49
#